data_AF-A0A2E9INL9-F1
#
_entry.id   AF-A0A2E9INL9-F1
#
_cell.length_a   1.000
_cell.length_b   1.000
_cell.length_c   1.000
_cell.angle_alpha   90.00
_cell.angle_beta   90.00
_cell.angle_gamma   90.00
#
_symmetry.space_group_name_H-M   'P 1'
#
loop_
_entity.id
_entity.type
_entity.pdbx_description
1 polymer ?
#
loop_
_entity_poly.entity_id
_entity_poly.type
_entity_poly.pdbx_seq_one_letter_code
_entity_poly.pdbx_strand_id
1 'polypeptide(L)'
;MPPLIVTLAMMIIIEGIAFLISKGLPIYGFPDSFAVIGQGYIGPIPIPVVIMIAVLALGAFILNKTFFGRYFYAVGGNEEAAKLSGIKVKNVKYLVCSLSGFFAGVAGIVILSRTNSATVTSGKMLELEILTACVLGGISVTGGVGRISNVIAGVLILGVLSNGMVLMNVTEFTQMVIKGSVLLIAVAFDCLQNRKAS
;
A
#
# COMPACT_ATOMS: atom_id res chain seq x y z
N MET A 1 14.07 -7.16 -16.76
CA MET A 1 14.25 -5.89 -16.04
C MET A 1 13.76 -6.06 -14.61
N PRO A 2 14.47 -5.54 -13.60
CA PRO A 2 14.00 -5.54 -12.22
C PRO A 2 12.64 -4.81 -12.12
N PRO A 3 11.56 -5.47 -11.65
CA PRO A 3 10.22 -4.87 -11.60
C PRO A 3 10.16 -3.55 -10.81
N LEU A 4 10.96 -3.45 -9.75
CA LEU A 4 11.04 -2.28 -8.87
C LEU A 4 11.43 -0.99 -9.61
N ILE A 5 12.41 -1.07 -10.52
CA ILE A 5 12.87 0.09 -11.29
C ILE A 5 11.76 0.59 -12.21
N VAL A 6 11.02 -0.35 -12.82
CA VAL A 6 9.92 -0.01 -13.75
C VAL A 6 8.76 0.66 -12.99
N THR A 7 8.39 0.16 -11.81
CA THR A 7 7.32 0.75 -11.01
C THR A 7 7.69 2.12 -10.45
N LEU A 8 8.94 2.29 -9.99
CA LEU A 8 9.44 3.59 -9.53
C LEU A 8 9.51 4.61 -10.67
N ALA A 9 10.01 4.22 -11.85
CA ALA A 9 10.01 5.08 -13.01
C ALA A 9 8.59 5.48 -13.44
N MET A 10 7.65 4.53 -13.43
CA MET A 10 6.24 4.79 -13.77
C MET A 10 5.60 5.78 -12.77
N MET A 11 5.88 5.63 -11.47
CA MET A 11 5.44 6.56 -10.43
C MET A 11 5.91 7.99 -10.73
N ILE A 12 7.20 8.18 -11.02
CA ILE A 12 7.77 9.51 -11.32
C ILE A 12 7.14 10.12 -12.58
N ILE A 13 6.92 9.31 -13.63
CA ILE A 13 6.27 9.77 -14.88
C ILE A 13 4.83 10.22 -14.60
N ILE A 14 4.05 9.40 -13.88
CA ILE A 14 2.65 9.73 -13.55
C ILE A 14 2.60 10.98 -12.66
N GLU A 15 3.49 11.10 -11.67
CA GLU A 15 3.58 12.27 -10.80
C GLU A 15 3.89 13.53 -11.62
N GLY A 16 4.85 13.46 -12.56
CA GLY A 16 5.17 14.56 -13.47
C GLY A 16 3.99 14.97 -14.35
N ILE A 17 3.25 14.01 -14.90
CA ILE A 17 2.02 14.29 -15.68
C ILE A 17 0.96 14.95 -14.79
N ALA A 18 0.77 14.48 -13.56
CA ALA A 18 -0.17 15.07 -12.61
C ALA A 18 0.20 16.51 -12.26
N PHE A 19 1.49 16.82 -12.10
CA PHE A 19 1.98 18.19 -11.92
C PHE A 19 1.70 19.08 -13.13
N LEU A 20 1.90 18.57 -14.36
CA LEU A 20 1.61 19.30 -15.59
C LEU A 20 0.11 19.66 -15.70
N ILE A 21 -0.77 18.70 -15.39
CA ILE A 21 -2.23 18.91 -15.44
C ILE A 21 -2.67 19.90 -14.35
N SER A 22 -2.14 19.74 -13.13
CA SER A 22 -2.54 20.56 -11.98
C SER A 22 -1.86 21.94 -11.96
N LYS A 23 -0.89 22.19 -12.86
CA LYS A 23 -0.02 23.38 -12.86
C LYS A 23 0.65 23.63 -11.51
N GLY A 24 0.90 22.58 -10.74
CA GLY A 24 1.43 22.65 -9.36
C GLY A 24 0.48 23.23 -8.31
N LEU A 25 -0.78 23.54 -8.66
CA LEU A 25 -1.78 24.08 -7.74
C LEU A 25 -2.75 22.97 -7.30
N PRO A 26 -3.22 23.02 -6.04
CA PRO A 26 -4.30 22.15 -5.59
C PRO A 26 -5.60 22.45 -6.33
N ILE A 27 -6.27 21.40 -6.81
CA ILE A 27 -7.57 21.51 -7.47
C ILE A 27 -8.67 21.31 -6.42
N TYR A 28 -9.60 22.25 -6.35
CA TYR A 28 -10.76 22.24 -5.47
C TYR A 28 -12.07 22.24 -6.28
N GLY A 29 -13.22 22.13 -5.60
CA GLY A 29 -14.54 22.22 -6.22
C GLY A 29 -15.18 20.85 -6.53
N PHE A 30 -14.86 19.83 -5.74
CA PHE A 30 -15.58 18.56 -5.82
C PHE A 30 -16.99 18.73 -5.24
N PRO A 31 -18.02 18.06 -5.82
CA PRO A 31 -19.38 18.15 -5.33
C PRO A 31 -19.48 17.57 -3.90
N ASP A 32 -20.42 18.08 -3.08
CA ASP A 32 -20.58 17.65 -1.68
C ASP A 32 -20.85 16.14 -1.54
N SER A 33 -21.52 15.54 -2.54
CA SER A 33 -21.72 14.09 -2.62
C SER A 33 -20.41 13.31 -2.68
N PHE A 34 -19.34 13.91 -3.22
CA PHE A 34 -18.01 13.32 -3.26
C PHE A 34 -17.32 13.37 -1.90
N ALA A 35 -17.52 14.43 -1.11
CA ALA A 35 -16.95 14.56 0.23
C ALA A 35 -17.52 13.50 1.21
N VAL A 36 -18.75 13.00 0.98
CA VAL A 36 -19.36 11.93 1.79
C VAL A 36 -18.50 10.66 1.80
N ILE A 37 -17.78 10.35 0.72
CA ILE A 37 -16.96 9.12 0.64
C ILE A 37 -15.81 9.13 1.66
N GLY A 38 -15.22 10.30 1.91
CA GLY A 38 -14.02 10.50 2.73
C GLY A 38 -14.29 11.09 4.11
N GLN A 39 -15.39 11.83 4.26
CA GLN A 39 -15.77 12.53 5.50
C GLN A 39 -17.12 12.08 6.07
N GLY A 40 -17.89 11.29 5.32
CA GLY A 40 -19.20 10.84 5.76
C GLY A 40 -19.14 9.68 6.76
N TYR A 41 -20.25 9.51 7.47
CA TYR A 41 -20.43 8.51 8.52
C TYR A 41 -21.65 7.64 8.22
N ILE A 42 -21.54 6.34 8.46
CA ILE A 42 -22.68 5.42 8.51
C ILE A 42 -22.90 5.10 9.99
N GLY A 43 -23.83 5.82 10.63
CA GLY A 43 -24.01 5.77 12.08
C GLY A 43 -22.74 6.24 12.80
N PRO A 44 -22.12 5.43 13.69
CA PRO A 44 -20.89 5.79 14.39
C PRO A 44 -19.59 5.50 13.60
N ILE A 45 -19.66 4.86 12.43
CA ILE A 45 -18.47 4.38 11.72
C ILE A 45 -18.17 5.29 10.51
N PRO A 46 -16.95 5.85 10.39
CA PRO A 46 -16.54 6.58 9.19
C PRO A 46 -16.58 5.70 7.94
N ILE A 47 -17.08 6.22 6.83
CA ILE A 47 -17.13 5.50 5.53
C ILE A 47 -15.74 4.98 5.08
N PRO A 48 -14.62 5.73 5.27
CA PRO A 48 -13.29 5.21 4.96
C PRO A 48 -12.94 3.88 5.66
N VAL A 49 -13.41 3.68 6.89
CA VAL A 49 -13.19 2.43 7.64
C VAL A 49 -13.99 1.29 7.03
N VAL A 50 -15.22 1.55 6.58
CA VAL A 50 -16.05 0.56 5.88
C VAL A 50 -15.40 0.15 4.57
N ILE A 51 -14.89 1.10 3.79
CA ILE A 51 -14.15 0.83 2.55
C ILE A 51 -12.90 -0.01 2.85
N MET A 52 -12.14 0.34 3.89
CA MET A 52 -10.98 -0.44 4.32
C MET A 52 -11.35 -1.88 4.64
N ILE A 53 -12.41 -2.12 5.43
CA ILE A 53 -12.87 -3.46 5.80
C ILE A 53 -13.31 -4.23 4.56
N ALA A 54 -14.04 -3.60 3.63
CA ALA A 54 -14.48 -4.24 2.39
C ALA A 54 -13.28 -4.66 1.52
N VAL A 55 -12.28 -3.79 1.37
CA VAL A 55 -11.05 -4.07 0.62
C VAL A 55 -10.24 -5.19 1.29
N LEU A 56 -10.10 -5.18 2.61
CA LEU A 56 -9.41 -6.24 3.36
C LEU A 56 -10.15 -7.58 3.24
N ALA A 57 -11.48 -7.59 3.33
CA ALA A 57 -12.29 -8.79 3.16
C ALA A 57 -12.16 -9.35 1.74
N LEU A 58 -12.21 -8.49 0.72
CA LEU A 58 -12.04 -8.88 -0.67
C LEU A 58 -10.63 -9.43 -0.93
N GLY A 59 -9.59 -8.76 -0.42
CA GLY A 59 -8.21 -9.24 -0.49
C GLY A 59 -8.03 -10.58 0.23
N ALA A 60 -8.63 -10.76 1.41
CA ALA A 60 -8.59 -12.01 2.17
C ALA A 60 -9.32 -13.14 1.46
N PHE A 61 -10.44 -12.84 0.80
CA PHE A 61 -11.17 -13.80 0.00
C PHE A 61 -10.34 -14.25 -1.21
N ILE A 62 -9.77 -13.32 -1.97
CA ILE A 62 -8.89 -13.64 -3.11
C ILE A 62 -7.73 -14.51 -2.64
N LEU A 63 -7.06 -14.13 -1.55
CA LEU A 63 -5.84 -14.81 -1.11
C LEU A 63 -6.10 -16.20 -0.50
N ASN A 64 -7.17 -16.38 0.28
CA ASN A 64 -7.43 -17.62 1.02
C ASN A 64 -8.40 -18.58 0.30
N LYS A 65 -9.33 -18.06 -0.49
CA LYS A 65 -10.44 -18.85 -1.06
C LYS A 65 -10.36 -19.04 -2.58
N THR A 66 -9.46 -18.34 -3.28
CA THR A 66 -9.32 -18.49 -4.75
C THR A 66 -8.02 -19.16 -5.17
N PHE A 67 -8.01 -19.78 -6.35
CA PHE A 67 -6.82 -20.36 -6.96
C PHE A 67 -5.71 -19.33 -7.22
N PHE A 68 -6.08 -18.07 -7.43
CA PHE A 68 -5.13 -16.97 -7.64
C PHE A 68 -4.21 -16.76 -6.44
N GLY A 69 -4.74 -16.88 -5.22
CA GLY A 69 -3.94 -16.75 -4.00
C GLY A 69 -2.78 -17.74 -3.96
N ARG A 70 -3.02 -19.02 -4.32
CA ARG A 70 -1.98 -20.05 -4.39
C ARG A 70 -0.92 -19.74 -5.44
N TYR A 71 -1.33 -19.20 -6.58
CA TYR A 71 -0.39 -18.77 -7.62
C TYR A 71 0.47 -17.58 -7.18
N PHE A 72 -0.07 -16.64 -6.40
CA PHE A 72 0.71 -15.53 -5.87
C PHE A 72 1.82 -16.01 -4.93
N TYR A 73 1.52 -16.92 -3.99
CA TYR A 73 2.54 -17.49 -3.10
C TYR A 73 3.55 -18.35 -3.86
N ALA A 74 3.11 -19.19 -4.80
CA ALA A 74 4.01 -20.04 -5.59
C ALA A 74 5.00 -19.22 -6.42
N VAL A 75 4.51 -18.20 -7.13
CA VAL A 75 5.37 -17.30 -7.93
C VAL A 75 6.28 -16.47 -7.04
N GLY A 76 5.81 -16.04 -5.86
CA GLY A 76 6.60 -15.27 -4.91
C GLY A 76 7.70 -16.05 -4.19
N GLY A 77 7.51 -17.36 -3.97
CA GLY A 77 8.52 -18.20 -3.33
C GLY A 77 9.62 -18.66 -4.29
N ASN A 78 9.24 -19.11 -5.49
CA ASN A 78 10.20 -19.47 -6.53
C ASN A 78 9.57 -19.38 -7.93
N GLU A 79 9.96 -18.35 -8.68
CA GLU A 79 9.44 -18.08 -10.02
C GLU A 79 9.75 -19.21 -11.02
N GLU A 80 10.94 -19.80 -10.95
CA GLU A 80 11.36 -20.88 -11.86
C GLU A 80 10.58 -22.16 -11.58
N ALA A 81 10.44 -22.54 -10.31
CA ALA A 81 9.66 -23.71 -9.91
C ALA A 81 8.17 -23.56 -10.27
N ALA A 82 7.60 -22.36 -10.11
CA ALA A 82 6.23 -22.06 -10.53
C ALA A 82 6.05 -22.24 -12.05
N LYS A 83 7.03 -21.78 -12.84
CA LYS A 83 7.02 -21.91 -14.31
C LYS A 83 7.12 -23.38 -14.75
N LEU A 84 7.98 -24.17 -14.10
CA LEU A 84 8.12 -25.61 -14.35
C LEU A 84 6.84 -26.39 -13.96
N SER A 85 6.09 -25.90 -12.98
CA SER A 85 4.80 -26.46 -12.54
C SER A 85 3.61 -26.08 -13.46
N GLY A 86 3.87 -25.48 -14.63
CA GLY A 86 2.84 -25.10 -15.60
C GLY A 86 2.11 -23.79 -15.28
N ILE A 87 2.53 -23.02 -14.27
CA ILE A 87 1.92 -21.74 -13.94
C ILE A 87 2.39 -20.69 -14.95
N LYS A 88 1.44 -19.99 -15.58
CA LYS A 88 1.73 -18.85 -16.47
C LYS A 88 2.14 -17.63 -15.65
N VAL A 89 3.40 -17.61 -15.18
CA VAL A 89 3.98 -16.54 -14.34
C VAL A 89 3.70 -15.14 -14.88
N LYS A 90 3.80 -14.94 -16.19
CA LYS A 90 3.50 -13.64 -16.84
C LYS A 90 2.08 -13.15 -16.55
N ASN A 91 1.08 -14.03 -16.65
CA ASN A 91 -0.32 -13.68 -16.40
C ASN A 91 -0.55 -13.34 -14.93
N VAL A 92 0.09 -14.08 -14.02
CA VAL A 92 0.03 -13.81 -12.58
C VAL A 92 0.62 -12.43 -12.27
N LYS A 93 1.77 -12.08 -12.85
CA LYS A 93 2.38 -10.75 -12.68
C LYS A 93 1.48 -9.62 -13.20
N TYR A 94 0.87 -9.79 -14.38
CA TYR A 94 -0.09 -8.80 -14.89
C TYR A 94 -1.30 -8.62 -13.97
N LEU A 95 -1.88 -9.72 -13.48
CA LEU A 95 -3.00 -9.67 -12.53
C LEU A 95 -2.64 -8.95 -11.23
N VAL A 96 -1.48 -9.24 -10.65
CA VAL A 96 -1.02 -8.57 -9.41
C VAL A 96 -0.84 -7.08 -9.64
N CYS A 97 -0.20 -6.67 -10.74
CA CYS A 97 -0.02 -5.26 -11.07
C CYS A 97 -1.37 -4.55 -11.30
N SER A 98 -2.31 -5.17 -12.00
CA SER A 98 -3.64 -4.61 -12.22
C SER A 98 -4.45 -4.48 -10.92
N LEU A 99 -4.42 -5.50 -10.05
CA LEU A 99 -5.06 -5.45 -8.73
C LEU A 99 -4.46 -4.36 -7.85
N SER A 100 -3.13 -4.25 -7.81
CA SER A 100 -2.44 -3.19 -7.07
C SER A 100 -2.85 -1.80 -7.54
N GLY A 101 -2.89 -1.58 -8.86
CA GLY A 101 -3.37 -0.31 -9.44
C GLY A 101 -4.84 -0.01 -9.12
N PHE A 102 -5.70 -1.03 -9.13
CA PHE A 102 -7.11 -0.88 -8.74
C PHE A 102 -7.24 -0.44 -7.27
N PHE A 103 -6.57 -1.11 -6.34
CA PHE A 103 -6.61 -0.75 -4.93
C PHE A 103 -5.97 0.63 -4.65
N ALA A 104 -4.89 0.96 -5.35
CA ALA A 104 -4.27 2.29 -5.28
C ALA A 104 -5.23 3.39 -5.76
N GLY A 105 -5.98 3.14 -6.84
CA GLY A 105 -7.03 4.05 -7.33
C GLY A 105 -8.15 4.28 -6.31
N VAL A 106 -8.65 3.20 -5.69
CA VAL A 106 -9.65 3.30 -4.61
C VAL A 106 -9.10 4.10 -3.43
N ALA A 107 -7.87 3.84 -2.99
CA ALA A 107 -7.23 4.59 -1.91
C ALA A 107 -7.06 6.07 -2.26
N GLY A 108 -6.68 6.39 -3.50
CA GLY A 108 -6.56 7.76 -3.99
C GLY A 108 -7.88 8.52 -3.95
N ILE A 109 -8.99 7.88 -4.35
CA ILE A 109 -10.34 8.46 -4.26
C ILE A 109 -10.70 8.79 -2.80
N VAL A 110 -10.39 7.89 -1.86
CA VAL A 110 -10.66 8.10 -0.43
C VAL A 110 -9.83 9.26 0.12
N ILE A 111 -8.53 9.35 -0.21
CA ILE A 111 -7.66 10.44 0.23
C ILE A 111 -8.16 11.78 -0.31
N LEU A 112 -8.43 11.84 -1.62
CA LEU A 112 -8.91 13.05 -2.30
C LEU A 112 -10.26 13.52 -1.73
N SER A 113 -11.16 12.59 -1.45
CA SER A 113 -12.44 12.88 -0.81
C SER A 113 -12.26 13.38 0.63
N ARG A 114 -11.32 12.79 1.38
CA ARG A 114 -11.02 13.20 2.77
C ARG A 114 -10.47 14.62 2.83
N THR A 115 -9.57 14.99 1.93
CA THR A 115 -8.97 16.33 1.89
C THR A 115 -9.82 17.36 1.15
N ASN A 116 -10.85 16.93 0.41
CA ASN A 116 -11.65 17.75 -0.49
C ASN A 116 -10.81 18.60 -1.46
N SER A 117 -9.59 18.14 -1.75
CA SER A 117 -8.61 18.83 -2.56
C SER A 117 -7.68 17.82 -3.22
N ALA A 118 -7.47 17.95 -4.52
CA ALA A 118 -6.50 17.15 -5.24
C ALA A 118 -5.16 17.89 -5.25
N THR A 119 -4.24 17.44 -4.42
CA THR A 119 -2.85 17.94 -4.39
C THR A 119 -1.92 16.79 -4.75
N VAL A 120 -1.01 17.02 -5.69
CA VAL A 120 -0.09 15.97 -6.18
C VAL A 120 0.85 15.48 -5.07
N THR A 121 1.14 16.31 -4.07
CA THR A 121 2.01 15.97 -2.94
C THR A 121 1.32 15.14 -1.84
N SER A 122 -0.01 15.02 -1.84
CA SER A 122 -0.75 14.33 -0.77
C SER A 122 -0.48 12.83 -0.67
N GLY A 123 0.11 12.23 -1.70
CA GLY A 123 0.51 10.82 -1.71
C GLY A 123 1.98 10.57 -1.37
N LYS A 124 2.79 11.63 -1.25
CA LYS A 124 4.25 11.50 -1.16
C LYS A 124 4.63 10.77 0.13
N MET A 125 5.51 9.79 0.02
CA MET A 125 5.95 8.89 1.11
C MET A 125 4.97 7.85 1.59
N LEU A 126 3.70 7.87 1.15
CA LEU A 126 2.77 6.81 1.49
C LEU A 126 3.27 5.46 0.96
N GLU A 127 3.97 5.41 -0.18
CA GLU A 127 4.51 4.14 -0.68
C GLU A 127 5.51 3.51 0.30
N LEU A 128 6.42 4.33 0.84
CA LEU A 128 7.41 3.91 1.82
C LEU A 128 6.77 3.52 3.15
N GLU A 129 5.74 4.25 3.59
CA GLU A 129 5.00 3.92 4.82
C GLU A 129 4.23 2.61 4.67
N ILE A 130 3.58 2.38 3.54
CA ILE A 130 2.88 1.12 3.22
C ILE A 130 3.87 -0.05 3.16
N LEU A 131 5.03 0.13 2.52
CA LEU A 131 6.07 -0.89 2.48
C LEU A 131 6.58 -1.20 3.90
N THR A 132 6.78 -0.17 4.72
CA THR A 132 7.15 -0.32 6.14
C THR A 132 6.09 -1.11 6.90
N ALA A 133 4.81 -0.80 6.72
CA ALA A 133 3.71 -1.49 7.39
C ALA A 133 3.68 -2.98 7.04
N CYS A 134 3.88 -3.30 5.76
CA CYS A 134 3.91 -4.66 5.24
C CYS A 134 5.09 -5.47 5.80
N VAL A 135 6.29 -4.88 5.83
CA VAL A 135 7.50 -5.52 6.37
C VAL A 135 7.39 -5.70 7.88
N LEU A 136 6.88 -4.69 8.61
CA LEU A 136 6.60 -4.79 10.04
C LEU A 136 5.55 -5.88 10.33
N GLY A 137 4.58 -6.06 9.43
CA GLY A 137 3.64 -7.18 9.42
C GLY A 137 4.25 -8.53 9.02
N GLY A 138 5.56 -8.65 8.87
CA GLY A 138 6.24 -9.90 8.57
C GLY A 138 5.95 -10.45 7.16
N ILE A 139 5.63 -9.57 6.20
CA ILE A 139 5.69 -9.94 4.79
C ILE A 139 7.14 -9.86 4.33
N SER A 140 7.63 -10.94 3.72
CA SER A 140 8.97 -10.97 3.14
C SER A 140 9.07 -10.04 1.92
N VAL A 141 10.09 -9.19 1.90
CA VAL A 141 10.40 -8.32 0.74
C VAL A 141 10.77 -9.15 -0.49
N THR A 142 11.37 -10.33 -0.28
CA THR A 142 11.75 -11.26 -1.35
C THR A 142 10.59 -12.13 -1.84
N GLY A 143 9.45 -12.12 -1.15
CA GLY A 143 8.22 -12.79 -1.58
C GLY A 143 8.00 -14.19 -0.98
N GLY A 144 6.83 -14.77 -1.28
CA GLY A 144 6.50 -16.16 -0.93
C GLY A 144 5.93 -16.40 0.47
N VAL A 145 6.05 -15.42 1.39
CA VAL A 145 5.57 -15.54 2.77
C VAL A 145 4.85 -14.27 3.22
N GLY A 146 3.68 -14.43 3.84
CA GLY A 146 2.92 -13.33 4.45
C GLY A 146 1.46 -13.70 4.68
N ARG A 147 0.80 -13.05 5.64
CA ARG A 147 -0.64 -13.19 5.92
C ARG A 147 -1.28 -11.82 6.11
N ILE A 148 -2.48 -11.62 5.56
CA ILE A 148 -3.23 -10.35 5.69
C ILE A 148 -3.45 -9.96 7.16
N SER A 149 -3.65 -10.93 8.05
CA SER A 149 -3.78 -10.68 9.49
C SER A 149 -2.60 -9.90 10.07
N ASN A 150 -1.39 -10.20 9.62
CA ASN A 150 -0.18 -9.58 10.14
C ASN A 150 0.02 -8.18 9.52
N VAL A 151 -0.40 -7.99 8.27
CA VAL A 151 -0.41 -6.66 7.62
C VAL A 151 -1.33 -5.71 8.36
N ILE A 152 -2.50 -6.17 8.77
CA ILE A 152 -3.44 -5.36 9.56
C ILE A 152 -2.77 -4.90 10.86
N ALA A 153 -2.06 -5.79 11.56
CA ALA A 153 -1.30 -5.41 12.74
C ALA A 153 -0.21 -4.38 12.43
N GLY A 154 0.57 -4.57 11.35
CA GLY A 154 1.61 -3.63 10.93
C GLY A 154 1.07 -2.23 10.57
N VAL A 155 -0.03 -2.18 9.81
CA VAL A 155 -0.72 -0.94 9.44
C VAL A 155 -1.30 -0.24 10.67
N LEU A 156 -1.87 -0.98 11.62
CA LEU A 156 -2.37 -0.41 12.88
C LEU A 156 -1.23 0.19 13.71
N ILE A 157 -0.09 -0.50 13.83
CA ILE A 157 1.07 0.00 14.58
C ILE A 157 1.57 1.32 13.97
N LEU A 158 1.79 1.37 12.66
CA LEU A 158 2.23 2.60 12.00
C LEU A 158 1.15 3.69 12.02
N GLY A 159 -0.12 3.32 11.89
CA GLY A 159 -1.23 4.26 11.98
C GLY A 159 -1.33 4.91 13.36
N VAL A 160 -1.18 4.14 14.44
CA VAL A 160 -1.14 4.66 15.82
C VAL A 160 0.11 5.51 16.03
N LEU A 161 1.28 5.06 15.54
CA LEU A 161 2.53 5.84 15.63
C LEU A 161 2.39 7.19 14.92
N SER A 162 1.85 7.20 13.69
CA SER A 162 1.65 8.43 12.92
C SER A 162 0.67 9.37 13.61
N ASN A 163 -0.46 8.86 14.10
CA ASN A 163 -1.42 9.69 14.83
C ASN A 163 -0.85 10.20 16.17
N GLY A 164 -0.10 9.36 16.90
CA GLY A 164 0.57 9.75 18.14
C GLY A 164 1.57 10.88 17.94
N MET A 165 2.41 10.80 16.90
CA MET A 165 3.35 11.88 16.56
C MET A 165 2.63 13.19 16.20
N VAL A 166 1.51 13.10 15.48
CA VAL A 166 0.68 14.27 15.16
C VAL A 166 0.09 14.90 16.42
N LEU A 167 -0.44 14.10 17.36
CA LEU A 167 -0.98 14.59 18.63
C LEU A 167 0.09 15.23 19.52
N MET A 168 1.32 14.72 19.46
CA MET A 168 2.48 15.30 20.12
C MET A 168 3.03 16.55 19.43
N ASN A 169 2.37 17.06 18.37
CA ASN A 169 2.81 18.20 17.57
C ASN A 169 4.24 18.05 17.01
N VAL A 170 4.66 16.82 16.72
CA VAL A 170 5.95 16.54 16.09
C VAL A 170 5.90 17.00 14.63
N THR A 171 6.90 17.79 14.21
CA THR A 171 6.96 18.31 12.84
C THR A 171 6.98 17.19 11.80
N GLU A 172 6.38 17.44 10.63
CA GLU A 172 6.30 16.46 9.53
C GLU A 172 7.69 15.97 9.08
N PHE A 173 8.69 16.85 9.08
CA PHE A 173 10.08 16.50 8.78
C PHE A 173 10.67 15.50 9.78
N THR A 174 10.37 15.65 11.07
CA THR A 174 10.80 14.69 12.09
C THR A 174 10.06 13.36 11.94
N GLN A 175 8.76 13.38 11.60
CA GLN A 175 8.00 12.16 11.33
C GLN A 175 8.61 11.35 10.18
N MET A 176 9.06 12.03 9.12
CA MET A 176 9.75 11.42 7.99
C MET A 176 11.04 10.68 8.39
N VAL A 177 11.85 11.29 9.26
CA VAL A 177 13.07 10.64 9.80
C VAL A 177 12.71 9.41 10.64
N ILE A 178 11.68 9.52 11.49
CA ILE A 178 11.25 8.41 12.35
C ILE A 178 10.70 7.26 11.50
N LYS A 179 9.77 7.54 10.57
CA LYS A 179 9.18 6.52 9.67
C LYS A 179 10.26 5.82 8.84
N GLY A 180 11.21 6.57 8.28
CA GLY A 180 12.36 6.00 7.55
C GLY A 180 13.27 5.13 8.44
N SER A 181 13.49 5.55 9.69
CA SER A 181 14.28 4.76 10.65
C SER A 181 13.57 3.45 11.02
N VAL A 182 12.24 3.49 11.23
CA VAL A 182 11.42 2.30 11.50
C VAL A 182 11.49 1.33 10.32
N LEU A 183 11.42 1.82 9.08
CA LEU A 183 11.60 0.98 7.88
C LEU A 183 12.96 0.29 7.87
N LEU A 184 14.04 1.05 8.07
CA LEU A 184 15.39 0.51 8.03
C LEU A 184 15.58 -0.59 9.09
N ILE A 185 15.06 -0.35 10.30
CA ILE A 185 15.09 -1.34 11.39
C ILE A 185 14.26 -2.57 11.00
N ALA A 186 13.03 -2.39 10.51
CA ALA A 186 12.15 -3.49 10.13
C ALA A 186 12.76 -4.38 9.04
N VAL A 187 13.33 -3.78 7.99
CA VAL A 187 14.00 -4.50 6.90
C VAL A 187 15.29 -5.16 7.37
N ALA A 188 16.07 -4.51 8.25
CA ALA A 188 17.27 -5.11 8.83
C ALA A 188 16.92 -6.38 9.64
N PHE A 189 15.84 -6.33 10.43
CA PHE A 189 15.35 -7.50 11.16
C PHE A 189 14.84 -8.60 10.21
N ASP A 190 14.08 -8.27 9.18
CA ASP A 190 13.61 -9.25 8.17
C ASP A 190 14.79 -9.94 7.47
N CYS A 191 15.80 -9.17 7.06
CA CYS A 191 16.98 -9.70 6.39
C CYS A 191 17.83 -10.61 7.32
N LEU A 192 17.97 -10.24 8.59
CA LEU A 192 18.66 -11.07 9.59
C LEU A 192 17.89 -12.35 9.92
N GLN A 193 16.56 -12.29 9.95
CA GLN A 193 15.71 -13.45 10.22
C GLN A 193 15.72 -14.44 9.06
N ASN A 194 15.66 -13.95 7.82
CA ASN A 194 15.76 -14.79 6.62
C ASN A 194 17.15 -15.43 6.46
N ARG A 195 18.22 -14.76 6.93
CA ARG A 195 19.59 -15.34 6.97
C ARG A 195 19.78 -16.46 7.98
N LYS A 196 18.96 -16.54 9.04
CA LYS A 196 19.01 -17.63 10.03
C LYS A 196 18.19 -18.85 9.63
N ALA A 197 17.35 -18.72 8.59
CA ALA A 197 16.48 -19.78 8.09
C ALA A 197 17.01 -20.48 6.82
N SER A 198 18.13 -20.02 6.25
CA SER A 198 18.94 -20.70 5.23
C SER A 198 20.18 -21.30 5.86
#